data_AF-A0A497G5S6-F1
#
_entry.id   AF-A0A497G5S6-F1
#
_cell.length_a   1.000
_cell.length_b   1.000
_cell.length_c   1.000
_cell.angle_alpha   90.00
_cell.angle_beta   90.00
_cell.angle_gamma   90.00
#
_symmetry.space_group_name_H-M   'P 1'
#
loop_
_entity.id
_entity.type
_entity.pdbx_description
1 polymer ?
#
loop_
_entity_poly.entity_id
_entity_poly.type
_entity_poly.pdbx_seq_one_letter_code
_entity_poly.pdbx_strand_id
1 'polypeptide(L)' 'PVGLAASERGGTYVISIRACDPRIDLNSLLRRLAPRLGGHGGGHPQAAGARIPAARLAEFIEELDEAVSAACSGKR' A
#
# COMPACT_ATOMS: atom_id res chain seq x y z
N PRO A 1 -6.19 -11.51 -2.47
CA PRO A 1 -6.96 -10.47 -1.75
C PRO A 1 -6.03 -9.69 -0.82
N VAL A 2 -6.23 -8.37 -0.71
CA VAL A 2 -5.43 -7.46 0.13
C VAL A 2 -6.37 -6.76 1.11
N GLY A 3 -5.98 -6.73 2.39
CA GLY A 3 -6.69 -6.01 3.44
C GLY A 3 -5.90 -4.79 3.88
N LEU A 4 -6.61 -3.67 4.10
CA LEU A 4 -6.04 -2.40 4.54
C LEU A 4 -6.83 -1.85 5.73
N ALA A 5 -6.11 -1.36 6.75
CA ALA A 5 -6.68 -0.59 7.85
C ALA A 5 -5.90 0.73 7.98
N ALA A 6 -6.62 1.85 8.10
CA ALA A 6 -6.04 3.18 8.23
C ALA A 6 -6.56 3.88 9.48
N SER A 7 -5.68 4.61 10.18
CA SER A 7 -6.06 5.47 11.30
C SER A 7 -5.43 6.85 11.13
N GLU A 8 -6.25 7.90 11.24
CA GLU A 8 -5.78 9.27 11.09
C GLU A 8 -5.06 9.76 12.35
N ARG A 9 -3.93 10.44 12.16
CA ARG A 9 -3.11 11.06 13.19
C ARG A 9 -2.54 12.38 12.64
N GLY A 10 -3.18 13.50 12.98
CA GLY A 10 -2.66 14.84 12.68
C GLY A 10 -2.44 15.10 11.19
N GLY A 11 -3.43 14.83 10.35
CA GLY A 11 -3.34 15.05 8.90
C GLY A 11 -2.50 14.00 8.16
N THR A 12 -2.14 12.89 8.81
CA THR A 12 -1.48 11.73 8.20
C THR A 12 -2.22 10.46 8.60
N TYR A 13 -2.45 9.55 7.66
CA TYR A 13 -2.93 8.20 7.96
C TYR A 13 -1.76 7.28 8.26
N VAL A 14 -1.86 6.53 9.36
CA VAL A 14 -1.02 5.36 9.63
C VAL A 14 -1.78 4.14 9.15
N ILE A 15 -1.19 3.40 8.22
CA ILE A 15 -1.84 2.35 7.47
C ILE A 15 -1.12 1.02 7.72
N SER A 16 -1.90 -0.03 7.97
CA SER A 16 -1.45 -1.42 8.01
C SER A 16 -2.08 -2.22 6.87
N ILE A 17 -1.26 -2.95 6.13
CA ILE A 17 -1.68 -3.69 4.93
C ILE A 17 -1.24 -5.15 5.06
N ARG A 18 -2.12 -6.07 4.68
CA ARG A 18 -1.87 -7.51 4.68
C ARG A 18 -2.30 -8.11 3.35
N ALA A 19 -1.51 -9.02 2.82
CA ALA A 19 -1.81 -9.76 1.61
C ALA A 19 -1.57 -11.25 1.87
N CYS A 20 -2.52 -12.10 1.45
CA CYS A 20 -2.34 -13.56 1.55
C CYS A 20 -1.69 -14.15 0.29
N ASP A 21 -1.74 -13.43 -0.83
CA ASP A 21 -1.19 -13.92 -2.11
C ASP A 21 0.33 -13.72 -2.15
N PRO A 22 1.14 -14.78 -2.33
CA PRO A 22 2.60 -14.67 -2.35
C PRO A 22 3.14 -13.93 -3.58
N ARG A 23 2.34 -13.72 -4.63
CA ARG A 23 2.72 -12.92 -5.81
C ARG A 23 2.76 -11.43 -5.52
N ILE A 24 2.13 -10.99 -4.43
CA ILE A 24 2.09 -9.59 -4.02
C ILE A 24 3.24 -9.34 -3.04
N ASP A 25 4.23 -8.55 -3.46
CA ASP A 25 5.25 -8.01 -2.57
C ASP A 25 4.88 -6.59 -2.12
N LEU A 26 4.21 -6.49 -0.97
CA LEU A 26 3.83 -5.22 -0.35
C LEU A 26 5.05 -4.35 0.00
N ASN A 27 6.19 -4.93 0.33
CA ASN A 27 7.37 -4.13 0.67
C ASN A 27 7.87 -3.37 -0.56
N SER A 28 8.01 -4.07 -1.68
CA SER A 28 8.43 -3.47 -2.94
C SER A 28 7.40 -2.45 -3.45
N LEU A 29 6.10 -2.77 -3.37
CA LEU A 29 5.04 -1.86 -3.78
C LEU A 29 5.03 -0.57 -2.94
N LEU A 30 5.01 -0.68 -1.61
CA LEU A 30 4.86 0.50 -0.74
C LEU A 30 6.12 1.38 -0.72
N ARG A 31 7.32 0.80 -0.87
CA ARG A 31 8.56 1.59 -1.02
C ARG A 31 8.58 2.43 -2.29
N ARG A 32 7.84 2.02 -3.33
CA ARG A 32 7.70 2.76 -4.58
C ARG A 32 6.57 3.78 -4.54
N LEU A 33 5.40 3.39 -4.03
CA LEU A 33 4.19 4.21 -4.07
C LEU A 33 4.18 5.30 -2.99
N ALA A 34 4.47 4.96 -1.74
CA ALA A 34 4.31 5.90 -0.63
C ALA A 34 5.16 7.18 -0.77
N PRO A 35 6.43 7.14 -1.20
CA PRO A 35 7.23 8.35 -1.41
C PRO A 35 6.69 9.29 -2.50
N ARG A 36 6.07 8.75 -3.56
CA ARG A 36 5.45 9.56 -4.63
C ARG A 36 4.30 10.44 -4.11
N LEU A 37 3.68 10.02 -3.02
CA LEU A 37 2.54 10.71 -2.39
C LEU A 37 2.95 11.51 -1.15
N GLY A 38 4.24 11.77 -0.95
CA GLY A 38 4.76 12.49 0.22
C GLY A 38 4.73 11.68 1.51
N GLY A 39 4.61 10.36 1.41
CA GLY A 39 4.57 9.42 2.52
C GLY A 39 5.80 8.53 2.59
N HIS A 40 5.70 7.49 3.41
CA HIS A 40 6.71 6.44 3.50
C HIS A 40 6.06 5.09 3.79
N GLY A 41 6.65 4.01 3.32
CA GLY A 41 6.09 2.67 3.50
C GLY A 41 7.10 1.56 3.24
N GLY A 42 6.75 0.36 3.70
CA GLY A 42 7.58 -0.84 3.59
C GLY A 42 7.29 -1.85 4.71
N GLY A 43 8.02 -2.95 4.73
CA GLY A 43 7.88 -4.00 5.74
C GLY A 43 8.19 -5.39 5.19
N HIS A 44 7.38 -6.36 5.57
CA HIS A 44 7.43 -7.73 5.06
C HIS A 44 6.63 -7.84 3.74
N PRO A 45 7.01 -8.71 2.78
CA PRO A 45 6.28 -8.87 1.51
C PRO A 45 4.77 -9.09 1.67
N GLN A 46 4.34 -9.79 2.72
CA GLN A 46 2.92 -10.04 3.01
C GLN A 46 2.31 -9.20 4.13
N ALA A 47 3.13 -8.43 4.86
CA ALA A 47 2.67 -7.60 5.98
C ALA A 47 3.51 -6.33 6.07
N ALA A 48 2.92 -5.21 5.66
CA ALA A 48 3.63 -3.95 5.57
C ALA A 48 2.80 -2.79 6.13
N GLY A 49 3.46 -1.65 6.29
CA GLY A 49 2.82 -0.42 6.73
C GLY A 49 3.16 0.75 5.81
N ALA A 50 2.31 1.77 5.86
CA ALA A 50 2.55 3.04 5.19
C ALA A 50 2.06 4.21 6.05
N ARG A 51 2.65 5.38 5.84
CA ARG A 51 2.16 6.67 6.32
C ARG A 51 1.96 7.57 5.13
N ILE A 52 0.74 8.08 4.98
CA ILE A 52 0.31 8.86 3.82
C ILE A 52 -0.40 10.13 4.30
N PRO A 53 -0.12 11.32 3.74
CA PRO A 53 -0.88 12.54 4.04
C PRO A 53 -2.38 12.33 3.81
N ALA A 54 -3.23 12.90 4.69
CA ALA A 54 -4.68 12.71 4.64
C ALA A 54 -5.28 13.13 3.29
N ALA A 55 -4.77 14.21 2.70
CA ALA A 55 -5.17 14.72 1.40
C ALA A 55 -4.88 13.75 0.23
N ARG A 56 -4.05 12.72 0.44
CA ARG A 56 -3.57 11.79 -0.60
C ARG A 56 -4.01 10.35 -0.35
N LEU A 57 -4.88 10.10 0.63
CA LEU A 57 -5.33 8.75 0.96
C LEU A 57 -6.10 8.08 -0.21
N ALA A 58 -7.01 8.82 -0.86
CA ALA A 58 -7.80 8.28 -1.96
C ALA A 58 -6.92 7.82 -3.13
N GLU A 59 -6.01 8.70 -3.57
CA GLU A 59 -5.02 8.40 -4.61
C GLU A 59 -4.08 7.25 -4.23
N PHE A 60 -3.70 7.15 -2.95
CA PHE A 60 -2.92 6.00 -2.48
C PHE A 60 -3.69 4.68 -2.61
N ILE A 61 -4.99 4.66 -2.31
CA ILE A 61 -5.81 3.45 -2.43
C ILE A 61 -5.95 3.05 -3.90
N GLU A 62 -6.18 4.02 -4.80
CA GLU A 62 -6.25 3.80 -6.25
C GLU A 62 -4.93 3.26 -6.81
N GLU A 63 -3.79 3.92 -6.55
CA GLU A 63 -2.48 3.44 -7.02
C GLU A 63 -2.12 2.06 -6.44
N LEU A 64 -2.52 1.77 -5.19
CA LEU A 64 -2.30 0.47 -4.57
C LEU A 64 -3.15 -0.62 -5.23
N ASP A 65 -4.42 -0.37 -5.51
CA ASP A 65 -5.32 -1.33 -6.15
C ASP A 65 -4.88 -1.65 -7.58
N GLU A 66 -4.48 -0.63 -8.35
CA GLU A 66 -3.90 -0.82 -9.69
C GLU A 66 -2.62 -1.67 -9.63
N ALA A 67 -1.71 -1.37 -8.70
CA ALA A 67 -0.46 -2.09 -8.58
C ALA A 67 -0.64 -3.54 -8.12
N VAL A 68 -1.58 -3.80 -7.21
CA VAL A 68 -1.97 -5.14 -6.78
C VAL A 68 -2.62 -5.92 -7.92
N SER A 69 -3.52 -5.28 -8.66
CA SER A 69 -4.16 -5.86 -9.84
C SER A 69 -3.15 -6.21 -10.91
N ALA A 70 -2.17 -5.35 -11.18
CA ALA A 70 -1.08 -5.62 -12.12
C ALA A 70 -0.22 -6.81 -11.67
N ALA A 71 0.14 -6.90 -10.39
CA ALA A 71 0.90 -8.03 -9.84
C ALA A 71 0.14 -9.36 -9.94
N CYS A 72 -1.19 -9.34 -9.79
CA CYS A 72 -2.04 -10.51 -9.92
C CYS A 72 -2.36 -10.86 -11.39
N SER A 73 -2.33 -9.88 -12.30
CA SER A 73 -2.68 -10.01 -13.72
C SER A 73 -1.54 -10.57 -14.57
N GLY A 74 -0.41 -10.92 -13.96
CA GLY A 74 0.55 -11.84 -14.55
C GLY A 74 -0.15 -13.15 -14.93
N LYS A 75 -0.49 -13.26 -16.22
CA LYS A 75 -1.06 -14.45 -16.86
C LYS A 75 -0.23 -15.69 -16.49
N ARG A 76 -0.97 -16.72 -16.08
CA ARG A 76 -0.74 -18.18 -16.23
C ARG A 76 0.67 -18.64 -16.57
#